data_AF-A0A2V7M179-F1
#
_entry.id   AF-A0A2V7M179-F1
#
_cell.length_a   1.000
_cell.length_b   1.000
_cell.length_c   1.000
_cell.angle_alpha   90.00
_cell.angle_beta   90.00
_cell.angle_gamma   90.00
#
_symmetry.space_group_name_H-M   'P 1'
#
loop_
_entity.id
_entity.type
_entity.pdbx_description
1 polymer ?
#
loop_
_entity_poly.entity_id
_entity_poly.type
_entity_poly.pdbx_seq_one_letter_code
_entity_poly.pdbx_strand_id
1 'polypeptide(L)'
;MFKLRNLAMLTAPVAIALTAWSCERQSNAVAPAIGTPLAHFFQFQCTPFKMTGGGRIDFPPGTAEKNPPASHEYETFGAHVMDQNGDCVADQGALEWVDHRPEFRVNGSPLNLHATAITFAEQATDTDCKDGAAHWGGKLRVQNTGQEDLDFEVWDCDNGEPGVGHDGFAISVPALDYAVMCPDPDLPPAEPTCTLTGGNRQFHPTH
;
A
#
# COMPACT_ATOMS: atom_id res chain seq x y z
N MET A 1 -23.73 25.82 -63.90
CA MET A 1 -23.10 27.01 -63.28
C MET A 1 -24.12 28.13 -63.20
N PHE A 2 -24.75 28.35 -62.03
CA PHE A 2 -25.47 29.59 -61.73
C PHE A 2 -25.16 29.96 -60.27
N LYS A 3 -24.71 31.20 -60.10
CA LYS A 3 -24.18 31.78 -58.86
C LYS A 3 -25.32 32.20 -57.92
N LEU A 4 -25.15 31.94 -56.63
CA LEU A 4 -25.91 32.53 -55.52
C LEU A 4 -25.88 34.06 -55.58
N ARG A 5 -26.94 34.73 -55.09
CA ARG A 5 -26.85 35.80 -54.08
C ARG A 5 -28.21 36.39 -53.61
N ASN A 6 -28.38 36.34 -52.28
CA ASN A 6 -28.88 37.37 -51.36
C ASN A 6 -30.39 37.67 -51.17
N LEU A 7 -30.90 37.20 -50.03
CA LEU A 7 -31.74 37.93 -49.05
C LEU A 7 -31.40 37.33 -47.67
N ALA A 8 -30.48 37.88 -46.87
CA ALA A 8 -30.58 39.05 -45.99
C ALA A 8 -31.57 38.87 -44.81
N MET A 9 -31.00 38.68 -43.61
CA MET A 9 -31.37 39.31 -42.32
C MET A 9 -32.77 38.99 -41.73
N LEU A 10 -33.03 38.76 -40.44
CA LEU A 10 -32.48 39.19 -39.15
C LEU A 10 -33.18 38.33 -38.07
N THR A 11 -32.45 37.78 -37.09
CA THR A 11 -32.87 37.80 -35.66
C THR A 11 -31.64 37.47 -34.79
N ALA A 12 -31.31 38.41 -33.90
CA ALA A 12 -30.39 38.26 -32.77
C ALA A 12 -31.23 38.46 -31.48
N PRO A 13 -30.68 38.41 -30.26
CA PRO A 13 -29.81 37.45 -29.56
C PRO A 13 -30.50 36.93 -28.26
N VAL A 14 -29.76 36.39 -27.25
CA VAL A 14 -30.14 35.93 -25.86
C VAL A 14 -30.19 34.38 -25.76
N ALA A 15 -29.50 33.63 -24.89
CA ALA A 15 -28.68 33.82 -23.67
C ALA A 15 -27.58 32.73 -23.64
N ILE A 16 -26.30 33.05 -23.37
CA ILE A 16 -25.58 32.97 -22.07
C ILE A 16 -25.73 31.63 -21.30
N ALA A 17 -24.56 30.99 -21.13
CA ALA A 17 -24.12 30.07 -20.08
C ALA A 17 -24.64 28.62 -20.05
N LEU A 18 -23.90 27.72 -20.72
CA LEU A 18 -23.52 26.41 -20.17
C LEU A 18 -22.08 26.08 -20.62
N THR A 19 -21.12 26.87 -20.15
CA THR A 19 -19.70 26.46 -20.07
C THR A 19 -19.43 25.98 -18.64
N ALA A 20 -19.79 24.74 -18.35
CA ALA A 20 -19.24 23.98 -17.24
C ALA A 20 -19.66 22.51 -17.45
N TRP A 21 -18.69 21.59 -17.36
CA TRP A 21 -18.87 20.14 -17.39
C TRP A 21 -19.09 19.48 -18.76
N SER A 22 -18.12 19.65 -19.67
CA SER A 22 -17.66 18.49 -20.46
C SER A 22 -16.15 18.43 -20.63
N CYS A 23 -15.39 19.10 -19.74
CA CYS A 23 -14.11 18.54 -19.37
C CYS A 23 -14.44 17.32 -18.50
N GLU A 24 -14.80 16.22 -19.15
CA GLU A 24 -14.39 14.92 -18.64
C GLU A 24 -12.93 15.08 -18.27
N ARG A 25 -12.66 15.15 -16.97
CA ARG A 25 -11.38 14.69 -16.48
C ARG A 25 -11.34 13.23 -16.92
N GLN A 26 -10.77 12.99 -18.09
CA GLN A 26 -9.76 11.95 -18.15
C GLN A 26 -8.84 12.28 -16.99
N SER A 27 -8.99 11.57 -15.88
CA SER A 27 -7.86 11.36 -14.99
C SER A 27 -6.80 10.75 -15.90
N ASN A 28 -5.98 11.62 -16.49
CA ASN A 28 -4.72 11.22 -17.04
C ASN A 28 -4.04 10.52 -15.87
N ALA A 29 -3.94 9.20 -15.96
CA ALA A 29 -3.09 8.41 -15.09
C ALA A 29 -1.69 9.04 -15.24
N VAL A 30 -1.29 9.78 -14.22
CA VAL A 30 0.06 10.33 -14.15
C VAL A 30 0.95 9.16 -13.74
N ALA A 31 1.64 8.55 -14.71
CA ALA A 31 2.79 7.70 -14.43
C ALA A 31 4.00 8.59 -14.05
N PRO A 32 4.94 8.11 -13.21
CA PRO A 32 5.55 8.91 -12.14
C PRO A 32 6.90 9.57 -12.50
N ALA A 33 7.37 10.48 -11.66
CA ALA A 33 8.71 11.07 -11.75
C ALA A 33 9.81 10.08 -11.29
N ILE A 34 10.99 10.15 -11.91
CA ILE A 34 12.14 9.26 -11.63
C ILE A 34 12.55 9.38 -10.14
N GLY A 35 12.55 8.26 -9.40
CA GLY A 35 12.77 8.19 -7.93
C GLY A 35 11.59 7.61 -7.13
N THR A 36 10.56 7.10 -7.81
CA THR A 36 9.34 6.54 -7.22
C THR A 36 9.40 5.02 -6.95
N PRO A 37 8.59 4.49 -6.01
CA PRO A 37 8.56 3.06 -5.71
C PRO A 37 8.13 2.23 -6.91
N LEU A 38 8.72 1.03 -7.00
CA LEU A 38 8.47 0.04 -8.04
C LEU A 38 7.03 -0.49 -7.92
N ALA A 39 6.30 -0.38 -9.02
CA ALA A 39 4.87 -0.60 -9.11
C ALA A 39 4.50 -2.08 -9.00
N HIS A 40 3.70 -2.42 -7.98
CA HIS A 40 3.27 -3.80 -7.76
C HIS A 40 1.82 -3.98 -7.26
N PHE A 41 0.99 -2.92 -7.29
CA PHE A 41 -0.48 -3.00 -7.33
C PHE A 41 -0.99 -1.74 -8.05
N PHE A 42 -1.85 -1.88 -9.05
CA PHE A 42 -2.31 -0.73 -9.85
C PHE A 42 -3.78 -0.37 -9.62
N GLN A 43 -4.53 -1.23 -8.92
CA GLN A 43 -5.95 -1.02 -8.69
C GLN A 43 -6.21 -1.03 -7.19
N PHE A 44 -6.51 0.15 -6.70
CA PHE A 44 -6.93 0.38 -5.34
C PHE A 44 -8.30 1.04 -5.34
N GLN A 45 -9.05 0.81 -4.27
CA GLN A 45 -10.28 1.52 -4.02
C GLN A 45 -10.33 2.06 -2.61
N CYS A 46 -10.98 3.21 -2.47
CA CYS A 46 -11.32 3.80 -1.20
C CYS A 46 -12.68 3.24 -0.78
N THR A 47 -12.66 2.32 0.16
CA THR A 47 -13.84 1.74 0.79
C THR A 47 -13.55 1.55 2.25
N PRO A 48 -14.51 1.71 3.15
CA PRO A 48 -14.25 1.52 4.56
C PRO A 48 -13.71 0.12 4.89
N PHE A 49 -12.58 0.04 5.56
CA PHE A 49 -12.02 -1.23 6.02
C PHE A 49 -11.15 -1.06 7.27
N LYS A 50 -10.87 -2.20 7.91
CA LYS A 50 -9.88 -2.35 8.95
C LYS A 50 -9.02 -3.56 8.65
N MET A 51 -7.71 -3.42 8.80
CA MET A 51 -6.74 -4.49 8.67
C MET A 51 -5.95 -4.58 9.98
N THR A 52 -5.81 -5.78 10.56
CA THR A 52 -5.12 -5.97 11.85
C THR A 52 -4.30 -7.24 11.90
N GLY A 53 -3.44 -7.34 12.91
CA GLY A 53 -2.72 -8.57 13.24
C GLY A 53 -1.25 -8.31 13.50
N GLY A 54 -0.44 -9.31 13.19
CA GLY A 54 1.00 -9.26 13.35
C GLY A 54 1.59 -10.60 12.98
N GLY A 55 2.91 -10.64 12.79
CA GLY A 55 3.53 -11.84 12.32
C GLY A 55 5.03 -11.85 12.39
N ARG A 56 5.55 -12.91 11.77
CA ARG A 56 6.96 -13.19 11.58
C ARG A 56 7.17 -13.60 10.13
N ILE A 57 8.27 -13.11 9.57
CA ILE A 57 8.79 -13.51 8.26
C ILE A 57 10.22 -14.00 8.54
N ASP A 58 10.59 -15.18 8.05
CA ASP A 58 11.96 -15.69 8.17
C ASP A 58 12.75 -15.42 6.90
N PHE A 59 14.07 -15.23 7.03
CA PHE A 59 14.95 -14.97 5.89
C PHE A 59 15.70 -16.24 5.43
N PRO A 60 15.82 -16.53 4.12
CA PRO A 60 15.27 -15.79 3.01
C PRO A 60 13.74 -15.87 3.00
N PRO A 61 13.05 -14.76 2.70
CA PRO A 61 11.61 -14.72 2.75
C PRO A 61 10.99 -15.37 1.50
N GLY A 62 9.71 -15.73 1.59
CA GLY A 62 8.95 -16.34 0.49
C GLY A 62 8.57 -17.80 0.72
N THR A 63 8.81 -18.35 1.92
CA THR A 63 8.31 -19.67 2.30
C THR A 63 7.63 -19.63 3.67
N ALA A 64 6.86 -20.68 4.00
CA ALA A 64 6.14 -20.78 5.27
C ALA A 64 7.00 -21.37 6.40
N GLU A 65 8.21 -21.87 6.07
CA GLU A 65 9.08 -22.53 7.03
C GLU A 65 9.82 -21.53 7.93
N LYS A 66 9.77 -21.78 9.23
CA LYS A 66 10.59 -21.04 10.19
C LYS A 66 12.03 -21.50 10.14
N ASN A 67 12.95 -20.55 10.22
CA ASN A 67 14.35 -20.85 10.46
C ASN A 67 14.56 -21.42 11.86
N PRO A 68 15.66 -22.17 12.06
CA PRO A 68 16.10 -22.54 13.39
C PRO A 68 16.20 -21.31 14.30
N PRO A 69 15.74 -21.36 15.57
CA PRO A 69 15.75 -20.21 16.48
C PRO A 69 17.13 -19.57 16.66
N ALA A 70 18.20 -20.34 16.52
CA ALA A 70 19.58 -19.89 16.68
C ALA A 70 20.09 -19.00 15.53
N SER A 71 19.41 -18.98 14.37
CA SER A 71 19.81 -18.12 13.24
C SER A 71 19.59 -16.64 13.55
N HIS A 72 18.50 -16.32 14.27
CA HIS A 72 18.04 -14.95 14.49
C HIS A 72 17.84 -14.13 13.19
N GLU A 73 17.66 -14.80 12.06
CA GLU A 73 17.44 -14.18 10.74
C GLU A 73 15.95 -14.22 10.41
N TYR A 74 15.22 -13.26 10.97
CA TYR A 74 13.79 -13.10 10.80
C TYR A 74 13.35 -11.68 11.17
N GLU A 75 12.20 -11.28 10.69
CA GLU A 75 11.52 -10.04 11.04
C GLU A 75 10.26 -10.35 11.83
N THR A 76 9.84 -9.42 12.69
CA THR A 76 8.57 -9.50 13.41
C THR A 76 7.84 -8.17 13.33
N PHE A 77 6.51 -8.21 13.35
CA PHE A 77 5.72 -7.01 13.32
C PHE A 77 4.39 -7.14 14.03
N GLY A 78 3.88 -6.01 14.51
CA GLY A 78 2.49 -5.80 14.88
C GLY A 78 1.95 -4.63 14.09
N ALA A 79 0.80 -4.79 13.45
CA ALA A 79 0.27 -3.77 12.56
C ALA A 79 -1.26 -3.72 12.59
N HIS A 80 -1.78 -2.49 12.53
CA HIS A 80 -3.17 -2.26 12.18
C HIS A 80 -3.34 -0.94 11.44
N VAL A 81 -4.36 -0.90 10.59
CA VAL A 81 -4.82 0.32 9.91
C VAL A 81 -6.33 0.26 9.74
N MET A 82 -6.97 1.42 9.72
CA MET A 82 -8.39 1.57 9.50
C MET A 82 -8.69 2.86 8.74
N ASP A 83 -9.47 2.74 7.67
CA ASP A 83 -10.20 3.82 7.01
C ASP A 83 -11.69 3.55 7.27
N GLN A 84 -12.33 4.36 8.12
CA GLN A 84 -13.76 4.26 8.41
C GLN A 84 -14.62 4.97 7.37
N ASN A 85 -14.07 5.95 6.67
CA ASN A 85 -14.84 6.82 5.78
C ASN A 85 -14.84 6.31 4.33
N GLY A 86 -13.90 5.43 3.99
CA GLY A 86 -13.70 4.95 2.63
C GLY A 86 -13.19 6.05 1.71
N ASP A 87 -12.35 6.95 2.22
CA ASP A 87 -11.76 8.05 1.46
C ASP A 87 -10.25 7.90 1.24
N CYS A 88 -9.71 6.71 1.52
CA CYS A 88 -8.30 6.34 1.46
C CYS A 88 -7.43 7.06 2.49
N VAL A 89 -8.02 7.73 3.48
CA VAL A 89 -7.30 8.36 4.58
C VAL A 89 -7.40 7.45 5.80
N ALA A 90 -6.26 7.14 6.40
CA ALA A 90 -6.26 6.34 7.62
C ALA A 90 -6.77 7.19 8.80
N ASP A 91 -7.89 6.76 9.40
CA ASP A 91 -8.40 7.33 10.65
C ASP A 91 -7.58 6.87 11.86
N GLN A 92 -7.09 5.63 11.81
CA GLN A 92 -6.25 5.03 12.84
C GLN A 92 -5.24 4.08 12.23
N GLY A 93 -4.10 3.94 12.88
CA GLY A 93 -3.19 2.84 12.62
C GLY A 93 -1.91 2.90 13.43
N ALA A 94 -1.21 1.78 13.46
CA ALA A 94 0.11 1.67 14.04
C ALA A 94 0.88 0.55 13.33
N LEU A 95 2.20 0.70 13.31
CA LEU A 95 3.16 -0.30 12.88
C LEU A 95 4.29 -0.35 13.91
N GLU A 96 4.60 -1.54 14.38
CA GLU A 96 5.87 -1.87 15.02
C GLU A 96 6.52 -2.95 14.18
N TRP A 97 7.75 -2.72 13.73
CA TRP A 97 8.51 -3.63 12.89
C TRP A 97 9.92 -3.79 13.44
N VAL A 98 10.35 -5.03 13.62
CA VAL A 98 11.68 -5.36 14.12
C VAL A 98 12.36 -6.34 13.19
N ASP A 99 13.53 -5.96 12.67
CA ASP A 99 14.39 -6.84 11.86
C ASP A 99 15.60 -7.30 12.69
N HIS A 100 15.69 -8.63 12.86
CA HIS A 100 16.73 -9.27 13.67
C HIS A 100 18.00 -9.65 12.89
N ARG A 101 18.00 -9.49 11.57
CA ARG A 101 19.13 -9.83 10.70
C ARG A 101 20.39 -9.07 11.11
N PRO A 102 21.56 -9.74 11.22
CA PRO A 102 22.79 -9.12 11.71
C PRO A 102 23.22 -7.86 10.96
N GLU A 103 23.00 -7.80 9.65
CA GLU A 103 23.39 -6.71 8.76
C GLU A 103 22.55 -5.43 8.93
N PHE A 104 21.32 -5.55 9.45
CA PHE A 104 20.44 -4.40 9.74
C PHE A 104 20.56 -3.92 11.19
N ARG A 105 21.43 -4.54 11.99
CA ARG A 105 21.60 -4.10 13.39
C ARG A 105 22.10 -2.67 13.48
N VAL A 106 21.47 -1.92 14.36
CA VAL A 106 21.82 -0.54 14.68
C VAL A 106 22.36 -0.50 16.10
N ASN A 107 23.61 -0.07 16.27
CA ASN A 107 24.29 -0.01 17.57
C ASN A 107 24.25 -1.34 18.34
N GLY A 108 24.32 -2.47 17.62
CA GLY A 108 24.31 -3.82 18.19
C GLY A 108 22.92 -4.40 18.51
N SER A 109 21.86 -3.61 18.38
CA SER A 109 20.46 -4.05 18.55
C SER A 109 19.77 -4.29 17.20
N PRO A 110 18.72 -5.13 17.14
CA PRO A 110 17.84 -5.24 15.96
C PRO A 110 17.35 -3.88 15.47
N LEU A 111 17.18 -3.72 14.15
CA LEU A 111 16.52 -2.55 13.58
C LEU A 111 15.07 -2.53 14.10
N ASN A 112 14.65 -1.40 14.65
CA ASN A 112 13.33 -1.24 15.21
C ASN A 112 12.67 0.02 14.66
N LEU A 113 11.59 -0.17 13.92
CA LEU A 113 10.83 0.86 13.22
C LEU A 113 9.44 0.96 13.82
N HIS A 114 9.00 2.19 14.11
CA HIS A 114 7.64 2.45 14.58
C HIS A 114 7.00 3.53 13.73
N ALA A 115 5.77 3.30 13.26
CA ALA A 115 4.98 4.36 12.66
C ALA A 115 4.76 5.49 13.66
N THR A 116 4.95 6.72 13.21
CA THR A 116 4.57 7.95 13.90
C THR A 116 3.25 8.51 13.38
N ALA A 117 2.92 8.23 12.11
CA ALA A 117 1.63 8.52 11.52
C ALA A 117 1.33 7.53 10.39
N ILE A 118 0.08 7.08 10.29
CA ILE A 118 -0.45 6.44 9.09
C ILE A 118 -1.27 7.50 8.38
N THR A 119 -0.97 7.76 7.11
CA THR A 119 -1.56 8.89 6.37
C THR A 119 -2.49 8.46 5.25
N PHE A 120 -2.37 7.22 4.79
CA PHE A 120 -3.23 6.66 3.76
C PHE A 120 -3.46 5.16 4.01
N ALA A 121 -4.60 4.67 3.54
CA ALA A 121 -4.97 3.26 3.59
C ALA A 121 -5.98 2.95 2.49
N GLU A 122 -5.62 2.07 1.57
CA GLU A 122 -6.42 1.77 0.39
C GLU A 122 -6.59 0.26 0.26
N GLN A 123 -7.77 -0.20 -0.17
CA GLN A 123 -8.00 -1.62 -0.41
C GLN A 123 -7.41 -1.98 -1.78
N ALA A 124 -6.54 -2.99 -1.84
CA ALA A 124 -6.09 -3.56 -3.11
C ALA A 124 -7.19 -4.48 -3.68
N THR A 125 -7.53 -4.28 -4.96
CA THR A 125 -8.63 -5.02 -5.63
C THR A 125 -8.16 -5.99 -6.70
N ASP A 126 -6.92 -5.85 -7.14
CA ASP A 126 -6.27 -6.71 -8.12
C ASP A 126 -5.22 -7.51 -7.35
N THR A 127 -5.68 -8.60 -6.73
CA THR A 127 -5.01 -9.37 -5.68
C THR A 127 -5.63 -10.76 -5.62
N ASP A 128 -4.86 -11.78 -5.22
CA ASP A 128 -5.37 -13.14 -4.96
C ASP A 128 -5.61 -13.42 -3.47
N CYS A 129 -5.41 -12.42 -2.61
CA CYS A 129 -5.76 -12.45 -1.19
C CYS A 129 -7.25 -12.73 -1.00
N LYS A 130 -7.56 -13.94 -0.52
CA LYS A 130 -8.91 -14.49 -0.47
C LYS A 130 -9.88 -13.68 0.37
N ASP A 131 -9.44 -13.18 1.52
CA ASP A 131 -10.29 -12.49 2.48
C ASP A 131 -10.12 -10.95 2.39
N GLY A 132 -8.95 -10.47 1.93
CA GLY A 132 -8.75 -9.11 1.46
C GLY A 132 -7.29 -8.64 1.50
N ALA A 133 -7.00 -7.53 0.83
CA ALA A 133 -5.67 -6.92 0.82
C ALA A 133 -5.73 -5.40 0.98
N ALA A 134 -4.65 -4.84 1.50
CA ALA A 134 -4.50 -3.40 1.71
C ALA A 134 -3.10 -2.90 1.37
N HIS A 135 -3.04 -1.67 0.86
CA HIS A 135 -1.83 -0.87 0.75
C HIS A 135 -1.98 0.38 1.62
N TRP A 136 -1.02 0.60 2.50
CA TRP A 136 -1.09 1.70 3.46
C TRP A 136 0.30 2.15 3.86
N GLY A 137 0.39 3.33 4.44
CA GLY A 137 1.69 3.90 4.78
C GLY A 137 1.59 5.26 5.43
N GLY A 138 2.76 5.88 5.58
CA GLY A 138 2.87 7.19 6.20
C GLY A 138 4.29 7.45 6.68
N LYS A 139 4.39 7.93 7.92
CA LYS A 139 5.66 8.33 8.54
C LYS A 139 6.06 7.36 9.64
N LEU A 140 7.35 7.04 9.70
CA LEU A 140 7.93 6.24 10.78
C LEU A 140 9.18 6.87 11.37
N ARG A 141 9.58 6.30 12.51
CA ARG A 141 10.85 6.56 13.19
C ARG A 141 11.65 5.28 13.36
N VAL A 142 12.98 5.40 13.29
CA VAL A 142 13.94 4.38 13.70
C VAL A 142 14.20 4.55 15.20
N GLN A 143 13.66 3.65 16.02
CA GLN A 143 13.76 3.73 17.48
C GLN A 143 15.21 3.70 17.98
N ASN A 144 16.09 2.98 17.29
CA ASN A 144 17.49 2.81 17.72
C ASN A 144 18.33 4.08 17.55
N THR A 145 17.94 5.00 16.66
CA THR A 145 18.70 6.22 16.35
C THR A 145 17.94 7.51 16.64
N GLY A 146 16.60 7.45 16.72
CA GLY A 146 15.74 8.62 16.78
C GLY A 146 15.53 9.30 15.42
N GLN A 147 16.04 8.75 14.32
CA GLN A 147 15.74 9.25 12.97
C GLN A 147 14.23 9.12 12.71
N GLU A 148 13.58 10.20 12.28
CA GLU A 148 12.12 10.30 12.17
C GLU A 148 11.67 10.86 10.82
N ASP A 149 10.35 10.97 10.64
CA ASP A 149 9.68 11.47 9.42
C ASP A 149 10.03 10.73 8.12
N LEU A 150 10.41 9.45 8.24
CA LEU A 150 10.72 8.59 7.10
C LEU A 150 9.44 8.05 6.48
N ASP A 151 9.33 8.20 5.16
CA ASP A 151 8.24 7.59 4.41
C ASP A 151 8.37 6.07 4.42
N PHE A 152 7.23 5.41 4.60
CA PHE A 152 7.13 3.97 4.47
C PHE A 152 5.80 3.56 3.84
N GLU A 153 5.83 2.37 3.26
CA GLU A 153 4.68 1.71 2.68
C GLU A 153 4.64 0.25 3.13
N VAL A 154 3.42 -0.26 3.28
CA VAL A 154 3.14 -1.65 3.63
C VAL A 154 2.13 -2.20 2.65
N TRP A 155 2.35 -3.46 2.28
CA TRP A 155 1.38 -4.29 1.58
C TRP A 155 0.99 -5.45 2.48
N ASP A 156 -0.30 -5.70 2.56
CA ASP A 156 -0.89 -6.57 3.57
C ASP A 156 -1.94 -7.47 2.93
N CYS A 157 -1.83 -8.77 3.12
CA CYS A 157 -2.65 -9.79 2.47
C CYS A 157 -3.22 -10.75 3.51
N ASP A 158 -4.55 -10.88 3.53
CA ASP A 158 -5.29 -11.85 4.35
C ASP A 158 -5.88 -12.95 3.44
N ASN A 159 -5.43 -14.18 3.67
CA ASN A 159 -5.88 -15.39 2.98
C ASN A 159 -6.76 -16.29 3.87
N GLY A 160 -7.16 -15.78 5.04
CA GLY A 160 -8.00 -16.44 6.02
C GLY A 160 -7.23 -17.34 6.98
N GLU A 161 -7.96 -17.94 7.92
CA GLU A 161 -7.34 -18.81 8.93
C GLU A 161 -6.98 -20.20 8.38
N PRO A 162 -5.79 -20.74 8.70
CA PRO A 162 -4.74 -20.14 9.52
C PRO A 162 -3.85 -19.17 8.71
N GLY A 163 -3.50 -18.00 9.26
CA GLY A 163 -2.67 -17.02 8.56
C GLY A 163 -1.20 -17.41 8.32
N VAL A 164 -0.69 -18.43 9.01
CA VAL A 164 0.68 -18.92 8.79
C VAL A 164 0.75 -19.73 7.51
N GLY A 165 1.68 -19.35 6.62
CA GLY A 165 1.86 -19.98 5.32
C GLY A 165 0.85 -19.55 4.26
N HIS A 166 -0.03 -18.61 4.61
CA HIS A 166 -1.13 -18.16 3.75
C HIS A 166 -1.16 -16.63 3.65
N ASP A 167 -1.05 -15.93 4.77
CA ASP A 167 -1.05 -14.47 4.76
C ASP A 167 0.28 -13.91 4.28
N GLY A 168 0.22 -12.67 3.82
CA GLY A 168 1.34 -11.94 3.28
C GLY A 168 1.53 -10.60 3.98
N PHE A 169 2.80 -10.21 4.17
CA PHE A 169 3.14 -8.86 4.59
C PHE A 169 4.44 -8.41 3.93
N ALA A 170 4.50 -7.14 3.53
CA ALA A 170 5.70 -6.51 3.01
C ALA A 170 5.82 -5.07 3.47
N ILE A 171 7.04 -4.57 3.53
CA ILE A 171 7.36 -3.20 3.93
C ILE A 171 8.47 -2.62 3.05
N SER A 172 8.36 -1.34 2.73
CA SER A 172 9.42 -0.55 2.11
C SER A 172 9.65 0.74 2.88
N VAL A 173 10.92 1.08 3.11
CA VAL A 173 11.37 2.33 3.71
C VAL A 173 12.52 2.90 2.85
N PRO A 174 12.20 3.60 1.74
CA PRO A 174 13.19 3.98 0.73
C PRO A 174 14.34 4.83 1.26
N ALA A 175 14.07 5.72 2.24
CA ALA A 175 15.09 6.59 2.83
C ALA A 175 16.20 5.81 3.59
N LEU A 176 15.95 4.54 3.91
CA LEU A 176 16.91 3.64 4.55
C LEU A 176 17.51 2.62 3.59
N ASP A 177 17.14 2.64 2.29
CA ASP A 177 17.41 1.55 1.34
C ASP A 177 16.98 0.18 1.91
N TYR A 178 15.83 0.17 2.58
CA TYR A 178 15.32 -0.97 3.32
C TYR A 178 13.99 -1.45 2.75
N ALA A 179 13.91 -2.74 2.42
CA ALA A 179 12.66 -3.38 2.03
C ALA A 179 12.68 -4.87 2.38
N VAL A 180 11.51 -5.40 2.74
CA VAL A 180 11.23 -6.83 2.79
C VAL A 180 10.03 -7.06 1.90
N MET A 181 10.31 -7.55 0.70
CA MET A 181 9.35 -7.74 -0.39
C MET A 181 9.67 -9.05 -1.12
N CYS A 182 8.63 -9.80 -1.47
CA CYS A 182 8.67 -11.09 -2.15
C CYS A 182 7.70 -11.07 -3.34
N PRO A 183 8.03 -10.36 -4.43
CA PRO A 183 7.16 -10.31 -5.59
C PRO A 183 7.02 -11.71 -6.20
N ASP A 184 5.79 -12.21 -6.31
CA ASP A 184 5.50 -13.42 -7.09
C ASP A 184 5.45 -13.04 -8.59
N PRO A 185 6.36 -13.57 -9.43
CA PRO A 185 6.38 -13.26 -10.86
C PRO A 185 5.21 -13.88 -11.63
N ASP A 186 4.51 -14.87 -11.06
CA ASP A 186 3.47 -15.65 -11.72
C ASP A 186 2.04 -15.19 -11.37
N LEU A 187 1.87 -14.26 -10.41
CA LEU A 187 0.57 -13.71 -10.00
C LEU A 187 0.33 -12.28 -10.52
N PRO A 188 -0.84 -11.99 -11.11
CA PRO A 188 -1.18 -10.64 -11.55
C PRO A 188 -1.86 -9.81 -10.45
N PRO A 189 -1.54 -8.50 -10.35
CA PRO A 189 -0.23 -7.85 -10.41
C PRO A 189 0.56 -8.19 -9.14
N ALA A 190 1.82 -8.56 -9.33
CA ALA A 190 2.70 -9.18 -8.34
C ALA A 190 2.56 -8.61 -6.92
N GLU A 191 1.84 -9.31 -6.05
CA GLU A 191 1.82 -8.97 -4.64
C GLU A 191 3.24 -9.08 -4.10
N PRO A 192 3.86 -8.00 -3.59
CA PRO A 192 5.21 -8.03 -3.07
C PRO A 192 5.24 -8.62 -1.66
N THR A 193 4.14 -9.18 -1.16
CA THR A 193 4.04 -9.66 0.21
C THR A 193 4.84 -10.93 0.41
N CYS A 194 5.60 -10.99 1.49
CA CYS A 194 6.27 -12.22 1.90
C CYS A 194 5.34 -13.07 2.76
N THR A 195 5.32 -14.38 2.50
CA THR A 195 4.55 -15.35 3.28
C THR A 195 4.91 -15.29 4.76
N LEU A 196 3.89 -15.24 5.62
CA LEU A 196 4.11 -15.29 7.06
C LEU A 196 4.53 -16.69 7.51
N THR A 197 5.63 -16.78 8.24
CA THR A 197 6.04 -18.02 8.92
C THR A 197 5.43 -18.12 10.30
N GLY A 198 4.84 -17.03 10.82
CA GLY A 198 4.13 -16.99 12.10
C GLY A 198 3.16 -15.81 12.17
N GLY A 199 2.10 -15.95 12.97
CA GLY A 199 1.10 -14.89 13.14
C GLY A 199 -0.05 -15.00 12.14
N ASN A 200 -0.75 -13.88 11.93
CA ASN A 200 -1.97 -13.79 11.15
C ASN A 200 -2.28 -12.32 10.81
N ARG A 201 -2.92 -12.10 9.66
CA ARG A 201 -3.53 -10.86 9.21
C ARG A 201 -5.04 -11.05 9.14
N GLN A 202 -5.78 -9.98 9.38
CA GLN A 202 -7.25 -10.03 9.45
C GLN A 202 -7.82 -8.78 8.80
N PHE A 203 -8.47 -8.98 7.67
CA PHE A 203 -9.20 -7.99 6.91
C PHE A 203 -10.66 -7.97 7.34
N HIS A 204 -11.17 -6.76 7.61
CA HIS A 204 -12.55 -6.55 8.03
C HIS A 204 -13.15 -5.38 7.23
N PRO A 205 -14.10 -5.62 6.32
CA PRO A 205 -14.91 -4.56 5.75
C PRO A 205 -15.69 -3.85 6.86
N THR A 206 -15.71 -2.51 6.86
CA THR A 206 -16.43 -1.73 7.88
C THR A 206 -17.63 -1.02 7.25
N HIS A 207 -18.73 -1.73 7.06
CA HIS A 207 -19.97 -1.18 6.47
C HIS A 207 -20.71 -0.18 7.35
#